data_AF-A0A7C1Z227-F1
#
_entry.id   AF-A0A7C1Z227-F1
#
_cell.length_a   1.000
_cell.length_b   1.000
_cell.length_c   1.000
_cell.angle_alpha   90.00
_cell.angle_beta   90.00
_cell.angle_gamma   90.00
#
_symmetry.space_group_name_H-M   'P 1'
#
loop_
_entity.id
_entity.type
_entity.pdbx_description
1 polymer ?
#
loop_
_entity_poly.entity_id
_entity_poly.type
_entity_poly.pdbx_seq_one_letter_code
_entity_poly.pdbx_strand_id
1 'polypeptide(L)'
;MREKVDKTIGKIIPDSVVKFNAVYNNLKTENEENWSNAVHSCRKILKDLADSIYPPTDDIEKEVDGKLKKIELGEERYINRILEFIDNKSDSESFKSVVGSQLRFIGDRLISILEASHKGSHTTIVSKEEANRVVVYTYLLIGDILSLVDIKI
;
A
#
# COMPACT_ATOMS: atom_id res chain seq x y z
N MET A 1 18.66 5.11 3.53
CA MET A 1 17.19 4.92 3.51
C MET A 1 16.77 3.83 2.54
N ARG A 2 17.02 3.99 1.22
CA ARG A 2 16.64 3.00 0.19
C ARG A 2 17.11 1.56 0.49
N GLU A 3 18.41 1.37 0.75
CA GLU A 3 18.97 0.05 1.03
C GLU A 3 18.33 -0.65 2.25
N LYS A 4 18.00 0.11 3.30
CA LYS A 4 17.30 -0.42 4.47
C LYS A 4 15.90 -0.89 4.10
N VAL A 5 15.15 -0.08 3.34
CA VAL A 5 13.81 -0.43 2.86
C VAL A 5 13.86 -1.66 1.96
N ASP A 6 14.78 -1.70 0.99
CA ASP A 6 14.97 -2.85 0.08
C ASP A 6 15.29 -4.14 0.86
N LYS A 7 16.19 -4.06 1.85
CA LYS A 7 16.53 -5.20 2.71
C LYS A 7 15.32 -5.68 3.53
N THR A 8 14.52 -4.75 4.06
CA THR A 8 13.33 -5.10 4.82
C THR A 8 12.24 -5.70 3.94
N ILE A 9 12.00 -5.14 2.75
CA ILE A 9 11.08 -5.71 1.75
C ILE A 9 11.47 -7.15 1.44
N GLY A 10 12.76 -7.40 1.16
CA GLY A 10 13.26 -8.75 0.87
C GLY A 10 13.11 -9.75 2.02
N LYS A 11 12.98 -9.28 3.27
CA LYS A 11 12.72 -10.13 4.45
C LYS A 11 11.23 -10.35 4.71
N ILE A 12 10.42 -9.30 4.61
CA ILE A 12 9.02 -9.29 5.07
C ILE A 12 8.05 -9.69 3.95
N ILE A 13 8.30 -9.23 2.72
CA ILE A 13 7.48 -9.50 1.54
C ILE A 13 8.39 -9.89 0.34
N PRO A 14 9.12 -11.02 0.43
CA PRO A 14 10.10 -11.42 -0.57
C PRO A 14 9.50 -11.55 -1.98
N ASP A 15 8.27 -12.06 -2.10
CA ASP A 15 7.57 -12.21 -3.38
C ASP A 15 7.26 -10.85 -4.04
N SER A 16 7.16 -9.79 -3.24
CA SER A 16 6.93 -8.43 -3.73
C SER A 16 8.17 -7.80 -4.33
N VAL A 17 9.38 -8.32 -4.10
CA VAL A 17 10.61 -7.84 -4.75
C VAL A 17 10.49 -7.97 -6.27
N VAL A 18 9.96 -9.08 -6.76
CA VAL A 18 9.74 -9.30 -8.19
C VAL A 18 8.70 -8.31 -8.74
N LYS A 19 7.63 -8.03 -7.98
CA LYS A 19 6.60 -7.04 -8.34
C LYS A 19 7.18 -5.63 -8.41
N PHE A 20 8.03 -5.23 -7.47
CA PHE A 20 8.73 -3.95 -7.53
C PHE A 20 9.62 -3.82 -8.77
N ASN A 21 10.39 -4.86 -9.10
CA ASN A 21 11.20 -4.86 -10.33
C ASN A 21 10.34 -4.72 -11.59
N ALA A 22 9.21 -5.43 -11.66
CA ALA A 22 8.26 -5.31 -12.75
C ALA A 22 7.67 -3.89 -12.85
N VAL A 23 7.28 -3.30 -11.71
CA VAL A 23 6.83 -1.91 -11.62
C VAL A 23 7.86 -0.95 -12.19
N TYR A 24 9.13 -1.05 -11.76
CA TYR A 24 10.20 -0.18 -12.25
C TYR A 24 10.46 -0.35 -13.75
N ASN A 25 10.36 -1.57 -14.28
CA ASN A 25 10.54 -1.82 -15.71
C ASN A 25 9.37 -1.25 -16.53
N ASN A 26 8.15 -1.44 -16.06
CA ASN A 26 6.96 -0.90 -16.71
C ASN A 26 6.99 0.62 -16.83
N LEU A 27 7.44 1.32 -15.77
CA LEU A 27 7.58 2.79 -15.77
C LEU A 27 8.60 3.33 -16.78
N LYS A 28 9.59 2.52 -17.18
CA LYS A 28 10.62 2.93 -18.16
C LYS A 28 10.12 2.87 -19.60
N THR A 29 9.04 2.13 -19.84
CA THR A 29 8.46 2.02 -21.18
C THR A 29 7.65 3.26 -21.54
N GLU A 30 7.51 3.55 -22.83
CA GLU A 30 6.56 4.55 -23.35
C GLU A 30 5.27 3.83 -23.76
N ASN A 31 4.61 3.19 -22.79
CA ASN A 31 3.40 2.42 -23.01
C ASN A 31 2.45 2.57 -21.82
N GLU A 32 1.24 3.04 -22.11
CA GLU A 32 0.21 3.36 -21.11
C GLU A 32 -0.31 2.12 -20.37
N GLU A 33 -0.43 0.98 -21.05
CA GLU A 33 -0.83 -0.28 -20.43
C GLU A 33 0.19 -0.73 -19.39
N ASN A 34 1.48 -0.58 -19.68
CA ASN A 34 2.54 -0.86 -18.72
C ASN A 34 2.45 0.06 -17.50
N TRP A 35 2.18 1.35 -17.70
CA TRP A 35 1.98 2.30 -16.59
C TRP A 35 0.77 1.91 -15.73
N SER A 36 -0.35 1.53 -16.36
CA SER A 36 -1.53 1.00 -15.65
C SER A 36 -1.23 -0.31 -14.90
N ASN A 37 -0.43 -1.20 -15.49
CA ASN A 37 0.03 -2.42 -14.84
C ASN A 37 0.95 -2.14 -13.64
N ALA A 38 1.76 -1.08 -13.69
CA ALA A 38 2.56 -0.64 -12.56
C ALA A 38 1.67 -0.18 -11.40
N VAL A 39 0.62 0.61 -11.67
CA VAL A 39 -0.36 1.05 -10.66
C VAL A 39 -1.11 -0.13 -10.05
N HIS A 40 -1.58 -1.08 -10.86
CA HIS A 40 -2.22 -2.31 -10.38
C HIS A 40 -1.28 -3.11 -9.45
N SER A 41 0.00 -3.16 -9.79
CA SER A 41 1.00 -3.87 -8.99
C SER A 41 1.24 -3.19 -7.64
N CYS A 42 1.16 -1.86 -7.54
CA CYS A 42 1.19 -1.15 -6.25
C CYS A 42 0.08 -1.60 -5.30
N ARG A 43 -1.17 -1.77 -5.78
CA ARG A 43 -2.27 -2.30 -4.95
C ARG A 43 -1.94 -3.72 -4.46
N LYS A 44 -1.42 -4.58 -5.33
CA LYS A 44 -1.03 -5.95 -4.96
C LYS A 44 0.07 -5.95 -3.90
N ILE A 45 1.09 -5.11 -4.06
CA ILE A 45 2.18 -4.98 -3.08
C ILE A 45 1.65 -4.52 -1.71
N LEU A 46 0.71 -3.58 -1.66
CA LEU A 46 0.07 -3.18 -0.38
C LEU A 46 -0.74 -4.33 0.23
N LYS A 47 -1.41 -5.15 -0.58
CA LYS A 47 -2.08 -6.37 -0.09
C LYS A 47 -1.08 -7.38 0.46
N ASP A 48 0.01 -7.65 -0.25
CA ASP A 48 1.08 -8.55 0.20
C ASP A 48 1.70 -8.06 1.53
N LEU A 49 1.89 -6.75 1.66
CA LEU A 49 2.36 -6.14 2.91
C LEU A 49 1.37 -6.38 4.05
N ALA A 50 0.08 -6.10 3.82
CA ALA A 50 -0.96 -6.36 4.80
C ALA A 50 -0.98 -7.85 5.20
N ASP A 51 -0.96 -8.77 4.24
CA ASP A 51 -0.96 -10.22 4.49
C ASP A 51 0.24 -10.68 5.32
N SER A 52 1.38 -10.02 5.18
CA SER A 52 2.59 -10.32 5.96
C SER A 52 2.54 -9.76 7.38
N ILE A 53 2.13 -8.50 7.56
CA ILE A 53 2.22 -7.82 8.87
C ILE A 53 0.95 -7.94 9.71
N TYR A 54 -0.19 -8.16 9.06
CA TYR A 54 -1.51 -8.29 9.68
C TYR A 54 -2.40 -9.16 8.76
N PRO A 55 -2.25 -10.50 8.82
CA PRO A 55 -3.05 -11.42 8.02
C PRO A 55 -4.55 -11.18 8.20
N PRO A 56 -5.41 -11.61 7.25
CA PRO A 56 -6.85 -11.49 7.40
C PRO A 56 -7.37 -12.15 8.68
N THR A 57 -8.23 -11.46 9.41
CA THR A 57 -8.85 -11.95 10.65
C THR A 57 -10.35 -11.65 10.68
N ASP A 58 -11.02 -12.11 11.74
CA ASP A 58 -12.37 -11.66 12.04
C ASP A 58 -12.42 -10.14 12.27
N ASP A 59 -13.58 -9.57 11.98
CA ASP A 59 -13.85 -8.15 12.22
C ASP A 59 -13.87 -7.86 13.72
N ILE A 60 -13.37 -6.69 14.11
CA ILE A 60 -13.32 -6.25 15.51
C ILE A 60 -14.22 -5.04 15.74
N GLU A 61 -14.55 -4.77 17.00
CA GLU A 61 -15.18 -3.53 17.41
C GLU A 61 -14.19 -2.67 18.18
N LYS A 62 -14.11 -1.38 17.82
CA LYS A 62 -13.18 -0.43 18.42
C LYS A 62 -13.87 0.89 18.67
N GLU A 63 -13.59 1.52 19.80
CA GLU A 63 -14.09 2.86 20.08
C GLU A 63 -13.25 3.88 19.31
N VAL A 64 -13.90 4.66 18.46
CA VAL A 64 -13.29 5.72 17.66
C VAL A 64 -14.15 6.98 17.82
N ASP A 65 -13.56 8.03 18.40
CA ASP A 65 -14.24 9.29 18.70
C ASP A 65 -15.49 9.11 19.58
N GLY A 66 -15.40 8.28 20.63
CA GLY A 66 -16.51 8.02 21.56
C GLY A 66 -17.62 7.13 21.00
N LYS A 67 -17.41 6.49 19.83
CA LYS A 67 -18.38 5.61 19.19
C LYS A 67 -17.77 4.25 18.90
N LEU A 68 -18.47 3.19 19.26
CA LEU A 68 -18.12 1.83 18.88
C LEU A 68 -18.30 1.68 17.36
N LYS A 69 -17.23 1.34 16.65
CA LYS A 69 -17.22 1.09 15.20
C LYS A 69 -16.73 -0.32 14.94
N LYS A 70 -17.39 -0.98 14.00
CA LYS A 70 -16.92 -2.25 13.43
C LYS A 70 -15.80 -1.96 12.44
N ILE A 71 -14.64 -2.59 12.63
CA ILE A 71 -13.48 -2.52 11.75
C ILE A 71 -13.40 -3.84 10.98
N GLU A 72 -13.62 -3.76 9.67
CA GLU A 72 -13.57 -4.95 8.82
C GLU A 72 -12.11 -5.32 8.52
N LEU A 73 -11.72 -6.56 8.80
CA LEU A 73 -10.34 -7.06 8.72
C LEU A 73 -10.19 -8.29 7.82
N GLY A 74 -11.18 -8.54 6.96
CA GLY A 74 -11.13 -9.59 5.96
C GLY A 74 -10.08 -9.37 4.85
N GLU A 75 -9.96 -10.36 3.96
CA GLU A 75 -8.89 -10.44 2.95
C GLU A 75 -8.76 -9.16 2.09
N GLU A 76 -9.88 -8.64 1.58
CA GLU A 76 -9.89 -7.45 0.72
C GLU A 76 -9.73 -6.13 1.50
N ARG A 77 -9.76 -6.16 2.84
CA ARG A 77 -9.64 -4.97 3.71
C ARG A 77 -8.19 -4.64 4.07
N TYR A 78 -7.28 -4.76 3.11
CA TYR A 78 -5.84 -4.57 3.32
C TYR A 78 -5.48 -3.18 3.90
N ILE A 79 -6.19 -2.11 3.52
CA ILE A 79 -5.98 -0.76 4.10
C ILE A 79 -6.30 -0.77 5.60
N ASN A 80 -7.45 -1.32 6.00
CA ASN A 80 -7.85 -1.39 7.41
C ASN A 80 -6.87 -2.24 8.21
N ARG A 81 -6.41 -3.36 7.65
CA ARG A 81 -5.41 -4.23 8.28
C ARG A 81 -4.09 -3.51 8.53
N ILE A 82 -3.60 -2.74 7.56
CA ILE A 82 -2.39 -1.93 7.75
C ILE A 82 -2.62 -0.81 8.77
N LEU A 83 -3.79 -0.15 8.76
CA LEU A 83 -4.12 0.87 9.77
C LEU A 83 -4.14 0.28 11.19
N GLU A 84 -4.72 -0.90 11.35
CA GLU A 84 -4.77 -1.61 12.64
C GLU A 84 -3.36 -2.05 13.08
N PHE A 85 -2.52 -2.50 12.15
CA PHE A 85 -1.11 -2.75 12.45
C PHE A 85 -0.39 -1.49 12.95
N ILE A 86 -0.53 -0.35 12.26
CA ILE A 86 0.11 0.91 12.65
C ILE A 86 -0.35 1.33 14.04
N ASP A 87 -1.66 1.25 14.33
CA ASP A 87 -2.19 1.64 15.62
C ASP A 87 -1.69 0.76 16.77
N ASN A 88 -1.53 -0.55 16.51
CA ASN A 88 -1.01 -1.51 17.49
C ASN A 88 0.51 -1.45 17.69
N LYS A 89 1.27 -0.94 16.72
CA LYS A 89 2.75 -0.96 16.75
C LYS A 89 3.40 0.37 17.08
N SER A 90 2.71 1.49 16.87
CA SER A 90 3.26 2.81 17.13
C SER A 90 2.66 3.41 18.39
N ASP A 91 3.48 3.85 19.34
CA ASP A 91 3.02 4.69 20.45
C ASP A 91 2.91 6.18 20.07
N SER A 92 3.45 6.56 18.90
CA SER A 92 3.46 7.93 18.41
C SER A 92 2.16 8.28 17.68
N GLU A 93 1.32 9.11 18.30
CA GLU A 93 0.08 9.62 17.71
C GLU A 93 0.32 10.44 16.43
N SER A 94 1.42 11.20 16.37
CA SER A 94 1.79 11.95 15.17
C SER A 94 2.14 11.01 14.02
N PHE A 95 2.88 9.94 14.28
CA PHE A 95 3.19 8.92 13.27
C PHE A 95 1.92 8.25 12.75
N LYS A 96 1.05 7.78 13.66
CA LYS A 96 -0.25 7.16 13.30
C LYS A 96 -1.07 8.07 12.41
N SER A 97 -1.18 9.35 12.77
CA SER A 97 -1.95 10.35 12.03
C SER A 97 -1.37 10.58 10.64
N VAL A 98 -0.05 10.81 10.52
CA VAL A 98 0.62 11.10 9.25
C VAL A 98 0.59 9.89 8.32
N VAL A 99 1.11 8.74 8.77
CA VAL A 99 1.24 7.55 7.93
C VAL A 99 -0.14 6.94 7.63
N GLY A 100 -1.05 6.94 8.60
CA GLY A 100 -2.42 6.48 8.39
C GLY A 100 -3.19 7.33 7.39
N SER A 101 -2.99 8.66 7.40
CA SER A 101 -3.63 9.55 6.42
C SER A 101 -3.03 9.41 5.02
N GLN A 102 -1.71 9.22 4.93
CA GLN A 102 -1.05 8.92 3.65
C GLN A 102 -1.52 7.59 3.05
N LEU A 103 -1.64 6.54 3.88
CA LEU A 103 -2.15 5.24 3.46
C LEU A 103 -3.56 5.33 2.88
N ARG A 104 -4.48 6.04 3.57
CA ARG A 104 -5.84 6.26 3.06
C ARG A 104 -5.83 7.01 1.73
N PHE A 105 -5.09 8.10 1.65
CA PHE A 105 -4.96 8.88 0.41
C PHE A 105 -4.42 8.05 -0.77
N ILE A 106 -3.37 7.25 -0.56
CA ILE A 106 -2.80 6.39 -1.60
C ILE A 106 -3.78 5.28 -1.98
N GLY A 107 -4.45 4.68 -0.99
CA GLY A 107 -5.48 3.66 -1.21
C GLY A 107 -6.64 4.16 -2.08
N ASP A 108 -7.21 5.32 -1.73
CA ASP A 108 -8.30 5.96 -2.48
C ASP A 108 -7.86 6.33 -3.90
N ARG A 109 -6.63 6.83 -4.05
CA ARG A 109 -6.04 7.15 -5.36
C ARG A 109 -5.88 5.91 -6.23
N LEU A 110 -5.37 4.81 -5.67
CA LEU A 110 -5.24 3.53 -6.37
C LEU A 110 -6.62 3.07 -6.85
N ILE A 111 -7.61 3.00 -5.95
CA ILE A 111 -8.97 2.56 -6.29
C ILE A 111 -9.55 3.43 -7.41
N SER A 112 -9.44 4.76 -7.30
CA SER A 112 -9.98 5.70 -8.29
C SER A 112 -9.38 5.50 -9.68
N ILE A 113 -8.06 5.31 -9.77
CA ILE A 113 -7.37 5.06 -11.05
C ILE A 113 -7.80 3.71 -11.65
N LEU A 114 -7.91 2.68 -10.81
CA LEU A 114 -8.29 1.33 -11.24
C LEU A 114 -9.75 1.25 -11.69
N GLU A 115 -10.67 1.91 -10.99
CA GLU A 115 -12.08 1.98 -11.37
C GLU A 115 -12.30 2.74 -12.68
N ALA A 116 -11.59 3.85 -12.86
CA ALA A 116 -11.61 4.59 -14.12
C ALA A 116 -11.12 3.73 -15.29
N SER A 117 -10.16 2.82 -15.05
CA SER A 117 -9.67 1.88 -16.06
C SER A 117 -10.68 0.78 -16.43
N HIS A 118 -11.54 0.36 -15.49
CA HIS A 118 -12.52 -0.73 -15.72
C HIS A 118 -13.85 -0.30 -16.36
N LYS A 119 -14.26 0.97 -16.30
CA LYS A 119 -15.56 1.45 -16.84
C LYS A 119 -15.63 1.56 -18.37
N GLY A 120 -14.73 0.92 -19.12
CA GLY A 120 -14.88 0.71 -20.57
C GLY A 120 -14.64 1.93 -21.46
N SER A 121 -14.25 3.08 -20.90
CA SER A 121 -13.60 4.11 -21.69
C SER A 121 -12.15 3.67 -21.88
N HIS A 122 -11.77 3.27 -23.09
CA HIS A 122 -10.39 2.97 -23.52
C HIS A 122 -9.42 4.18 -23.37
N THR A 123 -9.68 5.08 -22.44
CA THR A 123 -9.10 6.41 -22.30
C THR A 123 -8.87 6.81 -20.83
N THR A 124 -8.81 5.87 -19.89
CA THR A 124 -8.10 6.17 -18.63
C THR A 124 -6.62 5.97 -18.87
N ILE A 125 -6.05 6.96 -19.56
CA ILE A 125 -4.62 7.07 -19.78
C ILE A 125 -4.02 7.44 -18.43
N VAL A 126 -3.46 6.46 -17.72
CA VAL A 126 -2.59 6.77 -16.59
C VAL A 126 -1.39 7.48 -17.16
N SER A 127 -1.29 8.80 -16.98
CA SER A 127 -0.09 9.53 -17.41
C SER A 127 1.16 8.92 -16.77
N LYS A 128 2.28 8.95 -17.49
CA LYS A 128 3.57 8.50 -16.96
C LYS A 128 3.87 9.17 -15.62
N GLU A 129 3.58 10.45 -15.48
CA GLU A 129 3.79 11.23 -14.26
C GLU A 129 2.91 10.73 -13.10
N GLU A 130 1.66 10.36 -13.38
CA GLU A 130 0.76 9.78 -12.38
C GLU A 130 1.22 8.40 -11.92
N ALA A 131 1.59 7.53 -12.86
CA ALA A 131 2.13 6.22 -12.52
C ALA A 131 3.41 6.35 -11.67
N ASN A 132 4.34 7.23 -12.07
CA ASN A 132 5.56 7.49 -11.31
C ASN A 132 5.25 7.99 -9.88
N ARG A 133 4.33 8.95 -9.73
CA ARG A 133 3.94 9.47 -8.40
C ARG A 133 3.37 8.38 -7.51
N VAL A 134 2.42 7.59 -8.01
CA VAL A 134 1.80 6.50 -7.25
C VAL A 134 2.84 5.47 -6.80
N VAL A 135 3.75 5.09 -7.70
CA VAL A 135 4.81 4.13 -7.39
C VAL A 135 5.76 4.66 -6.31
N VAL A 136 6.23 5.90 -6.45
CA VAL A 136 7.13 6.53 -5.47
C VAL A 136 6.44 6.64 -4.11
N TYR A 137 5.20 7.12 -4.07
CA TYR A 137 4.44 7.23 -2.82
C TYR A 137 4.19 5.87 -2.17
N THR A 138 3.86 4.85 -2.96
CA THR A 138 3.68 3.48 -2.45
C THR A 138 4.99 2.96 -1.84
N TYR A 139 6.12 3.16 -2.52
CA TYR A 139 7.43 2.73 -2.02
C TYR A 139 7.82 3.43 -0.71
N LEU A 140 7.63 4.75 -0.62
CA LEU A 140 7.93 5.52 0.59
C LEU A 140 7.02 5.10 1.76
N LEU A 141 5.72 4.98 1.50
CA LEU A 141 4.73 4.53 2.49
C LEU A 141 5.09 3.15 3.06
N ILE A 142 5.48 2.21 2.19
CA ILE A 142 5.93 0.87 2.61
C ILE A 142 7.16 0.98 3.50
N GLY A 143 8.11 1.85 3.16
CA GLY A 143 9.28 2.13 3.99
C GLY A 143 8.91 2.62 5.40
N ASP A 144 7.95 3.53 5.49
CA ASP A 144 7.46 4.05 6.77
C ASP A 144 6.76 2.95 7.59
N ILE A 145 5.86 2.17 6.98
CA ILE A 145 5.16 1.08 7.68
C ILE A 145 6.16 0.02 8.17
N LEU A 146 7.09 -0.37 7.31
CA LEU A 146 8.12 -1.37 7.64
C LEU A 146 9.11 -0.89 8.71
N SER A 147 9.18 0.42 8.98
CA SER A 147 9.98 0.95 10.09
C SER A 147 9.43 0.56 11.47
N LEU A 148 8.15 0.20 11.55
CA LEU A 148 7.49 -0.31 12.77
C LEU A 148 7.69 -1.82 12.98
N VAL A 149 8.28 -2.53 12.02
CA VAL A 149 8.53 -3.96 12.15
C VAL A 149 9.81 -4.18 12.95
N ASP A 150 9.71 -4.91 14.06
CA ASP A 150 10.86 -5.33 14.86
C ASP A 150 11.66 -6.41 14.12
N ILE A 151 12.64 -5.96 13.33
CA ILE A 151 13.55 -6.87 12.63
C ILE A 151 14.77 -7.04 13.50
N LYS A 152 14.97 -8.24 14.05
CA LYS A 152 16.28 -8.64 14.56
C LYS A 152 17.25 -8.61 13.37
N ILE A 153 18.16 -7.63 13.37
CA ILE A 153 19.20 -7.47 12.34
C ILE A 153 20.27 -8.51 12.55
#